data_AF-A0AAE0DKA0-F1
#
_entry.id   AF-A0AAE0DKA0-F1
#
_cell.length_a   1.000
_cell.length_b   1.000
_cell.length_c   1.000
_cell.angle_alpha   90.00
_cell.angle_beta   90.00
_cell.angle_gamma   90.00
#
_symmetry.space_group_name_H-M   'P 1'
#
loop_
_entity.id
_entity.type
_entity.pdbx_description
1 polymer ?
#
loop_
_entity_poly.entity_id
_entity_poly.type
_entity_poly.pdbx_seq_one_letter_code
_entity_poly.pdbx_strand_id
1 'polypeptide(L)'
;MQYGQIRVTADDIIRIGHNLTSVQYPESVGRGYLATAMGTHAIHCLHYIWQDHYIDISPDIQTLKKDIPEMYERHYEHCVDYIRQELMCKFDTTIMPFSWVLDHQNPTPNGNTIHKCVNWDYLQAWLKKRAV
;
A
#
# COMPACT_ATOMS: atom_id res chain seq x y z
N MET A 1 -4.68 -4.36 7.23
CA MET A 1 -3.35 -3.85 7.62
C MET A 1 -3.38 -3.54 9.11
N GLN A 2 -2.30 -3.82 9.86
CA GLN A 2 -2.33 -3.66 11.31
C GLN A 2 -2.19 -2.20 11.77
N TYR A 3 -1.47 -1.37 11.02
CA TYR A 3 -1.23 0.05 11.34
C TYR A 3 -1.47 0.88 10.08
N GLY A 4 -2.52 1.71 10.09
CA GLY A 4 -2.89 2.57 8.96
C GLY A 4 -2.24 3.95 9.07
N GLN A 5 -2.85 4.81 9.88
CA GLN A 5 -2.35 6.15 10.15
C GLN A 5 -1.24 6.12 11.20
N ILE A 6 -0.28 7.03 11.04
CA ILE A 6 0.85 7.21 11.93
C ILE A 6 1.04 8.68 12.28
N ARG A 7 1.59 8.94 13.45
CA ARG A 7 2.07 10.24 13.88
C ARG A 7 3.54 10.42 13.55
N VAL A 8 3.87 11.54 12.92
CA VAL A 8 5.25 11.92 12.59
C VAL A 8 5.59 13.31 13.13
N THR A 9 6.88 13.60 13.23
CA THR A 9 7.40 14.87 13.76
C THR A 9 7.47 15.95 12.68
N ALA A 10 7.67 17.21 13.07
CA ALA A 10 7.93 18.29 12.13
C ALA A 10 9.20 18.02 11.29
N ASP A 11 10.25 17.48 11.92
CA ASP A 11 11.49 17.13 11.24
C ASP A 11 11.27 16.02 10.20
N ASP A 12 10.42 15.03 10.49
CA ASP A 12 10.07 14.00 9.51
C ASP A 12 9.44 14.64 8.25
N ILE A 13 8.50 15.58 8.41
CA ILE A 13 7.81 16.28 7.31
C ILE A 13 8.80 17.10 6.47
N ILE A 14 9.69 17.87 7.12
CA ILE A 14 10.68 18.68 6.42
C ILE A 14 11.66 17.80 5.64
N ARG A 15 12.12 16.69 6.24
CA ARG A 15 13.08 15.77 5.61
C ARG A 15 12.56 15.08 4.36
N ILE A 16 11.24 14.89 4.24
CA ILE A 16 10.62 14.35 3.03
C ILE A 16 10.26 15.45 2.01
N GLY A 17 10.70 16.70 2.22
CA GLY A 17 10.50 17.80 1.29
C GLY A 17 9.10 18.44 1.36
N HIS A 18 8.32 18.14 2.40
CA HIS A 18 7.03 18.77 2.66
C HIS A 18 7.15 19.94 3.63
N ASN A 19 6.07 20.70 3.80
CA ASN A 19 6.02 21.88 4.65
C ASN A 19 5.12 21.66 5.89
N LEU A 20 5.21 22.58 6.86
CA LEU A 20 4.50 22.47 8.13
C LEU A 20 3.00 22.84 8.06
N THR A 21 2.43 22.98 6.86
CA THR A 21 0.98 23.14 6.67
C THR A 21 0.24 21.81 6.57
N SER A 22 0.95 20.67 6.61
CA SER A 22 0.34 19.35 6.76
C SER A 22 -0.54 19.26 8.00
N VAL A 23 -1.54 18.38 7.98
CA VAL A 23 -2.51 18.22 9.07
C VAL A 23 -1.80 17.89 10.38
N GLN A 24 -2.08 18.68 11.41
CA GLN A 24 -1.54 18.52 12.75
C GLN A 24 -2.58 17.98 13.71
N TYR A 25 -2.13 17.14 14.64
CA TYR A 25 -2.94 16.79 15.80
C TYR A 25 -3.07 17.97 16.76
N PRO A 26 -4.23 18.13 17.42
CA PRO A 26 -4.39 19.10 18.49
C PRO A 26 -3.31 18.95 19.58
N GLU A 27 -2.95 20.06 20.22
CA GLU A 27 -1.98 20.06 21.32
C GLU A 27 -2.42 19.15 22.48
N SER A 28 -3.72 19.09 22.75
CA SER A 28 -4.30 18.25 23.80
C SER A 28 -4.01 16.75 23.66
N VAL A 29 -3.63 16.28 22.46
CA VAL A 29 -3.32 14.87 22.19
C VAL A 29 -1.84 14.64 21.82
N GLY A 30 -0.98 15.62 22.09
CA GLY A 30 0.47 15.49 22.01
C GLY A 30 1.14 16.07 20.75
N ARG A 31 0.43 16.91 19.97
CA ARG A 31 0.93 17.52 18.71
C ARG A 31 1.42 16.46 17.69
N GLY A 32 2.13 16.90 16.65
CA GLY A 32 2.63 16.05 15.56
C GLY A 32 1.73 16.05 14.33
N TYR A 33 2.14 15.36 13.27
CA TYR A 33 1.47 15.37 11.98
C TYR A 33 0.85 14.02 11.66
N LEU A 34 -0.34 14.05 11.06
CA LEU A 34 -1.00 12.87 10.52
C LEU A 34 -0.31 12.47 9.21
N ALA A 35 0.10 11.20 9.13
CA ALA A 35 0.71 10.64 7.94
C ALA A 35 0.34 9.16 7.76
N THR A 36 0.67 8.61 6.60
CA THR A 36 0.59 7.18 6.30
C THR A 36 1.89 6.77 5.62
N ALA A 37 2.44 5.62 5.97
CA ALA A 37 3.58 5.09 5.24
C ALA A 37 3.14 4.64 3.83
N MET A 38 3.86 5.05 2.79
CA MET A 38 3.48 4.78 1.39
C MET A 38 3.34 3.27 1.07
N GLY A 39 4.15 2.41 1.70
CA GLY A 39 4.01 0.96 1.58
C GLY A 39 2.74 0.41 2.25
N THR A 40 2.31 1.01 3.36
CA THR A 40 0.99 0.72 3.95
C THR A 40 -0.12 1.15 3.00
N HIS A 41 -0.03 2.34 2.40
CA HIS A 41 -1.00 2.81 1.40
C HIS A 41 -1.06 1.89 0.16
N ALA A 42 0.08 1.34 -0.29
CA ALA A 42 0.09 0.34 -1.36
C ALA A 42 -0.65 -0.94 -0.96
N ILE A 43 -0.40 -1.48 0.23
CA ILE A 43 -1.10 -2.68 0.70
C ILE A 43 -2.61 -2.40 0.88
N HIS A 44 -2.98 -1.19 1.31
CA HIS A 44 -4.38 -0.73 1.36
C HIS A 44 -5.03 -0.80 -0.03
N CYS A 45 -4.41 -0.16 -1.01
CA CYS A 45 -4.92 -0.12 -2.38
C CYS A 45 -5.07 -1.52 -2.98
N LEU A 46 -4.08 -2.40 -2.78
CA LEU A 46 -4.15 -3.78 -3.24
C LEU A 46 -5.29 -4.55 -2.56
N HIS A 47 -5.49 -4.36 -1.26
CA HIS A 47 -6.59 -5.00 -0.53
C HIS A 47 -7.96 -4.47 -0.99
N TYR A 48 -8.07 -3.18 -1.29
CA TYR A 48 -9.30 -2.59 -1.81
C TYR A 48 -9.69 -3.16 -3.18
N ILE A 49 -8.72 -3.33 -4.09
CA ILE A 49 -8.94 -4.00 -5.40
C ILE A 49 -9.40 -5.44 -5.19
N TRP A 50 -8.77 -6.16 -4.25
CA TRP A 50 -9.20 -7.52 -3.89
C TRP A 50 -10.64 -7.54 -3.36
N GLN A 51 -11.02 -6.58 -2.51
CA GLN A 51 -12.38 -6.45 -1.98
C GLN A 51 -13.41 -6.18 -3.07
N ASP A 52 -13.08 -5.35 -4.07
CA ASP A 52 -13.97 -5.13 -5.22
C ASP A 52 -14.12 -6.40 -6.07
N HIS A 53 -13.04 -7.15 -6.32
CA HIS A 53 -13.11 -8.41 -7.04
C HIS A 53 -14.00 -9.45 -6.33
N TYR A 54 -13.95 -9.49 -5.00
CA TYR A 54 -14.76 -10.37 -4.15
C TYR A 54 -15.98 -9.66 -3.53
N ILE A 55 -16.56 -8.70 -4.24
CA ILE A 55 -17.66 -7.88 -3.72
C ILE A 55 -18.88 -8.73 -3.33
N ASP A 56 -19.18 -9.81 -4.05
CA ASP A 56 -20.34 -10.67 -3.82
C ASP A 56 -20.37 -11.29 -2.41
N ILE A 57 -19.20 -11.45 -1.80
CA ILE A 57 -19.03 -12.01 -0.45
C ILE A 57 -18.68 -10.95 0.60
N SER A 58 -18.73 -9.66 0.23
CA SER A 58 -18.33 -8.52 1.08
C SER A 58 -19.49 -7.51 1.25
N PRO A 59 -20.44 -7.75 2.17
CA PRO A 59 -21.63 -6.91 2.34
C PRO A 59 -21.33 -5.42 2.61
N ASP A 60 -20.27 -5.13 3.37
CA ASP A 60 -19.86 -3.75 3.67
C ASP A 60 -19.40 -3.02 2.40
N ILE A 61 -18.70 -3.73 1.50
CA ILE A 61 -18.22 -3.20 0.22
C ILE A 61 -19.39 -2.98 -0.74
N GLN A 62 -20.35 -3.92 -0.78
CA GLN A 62 -21.61 -3.73 -1.52
C GLN A 62 -22.36 -2.49 -1.05
N THR A 63 -22.42 -2.28 0.27
CA THR A 63 -23.08 -1.12 0.88
C THR A 63 -22.36 0.17 0.49
N LEU A 64 -21.03 0.23 0.63
CA LEU A 64 -20.24 1.39 0.21
C LEU A 64 -20.43 1.69 -1.28
N LYS A 65 -20.34 0.67 -2.16
CA LYS A 65 -20.52 0.85 -3.60
C LYS A 65 -21.91 1.36 -3.96
N LYS A 66 -22.94 0.97 -3.21
CA LYS A 66 -24.32 1.43 -3.39
C LYS A 66 -24.55 2.85 -2.85
N ASP A 67 -24.04 3.16 -1.66
CA ASP A 67 -24.36 4.40 -0.94
C ASP A 67 -23.54 5.59 -1.45
N ILE A 68 -22.31 5.34 -1.91
CA ILE A 68 -21.37 6.38 -2.38
C ILE A 68 -20.66 5.98 -3.70
N PRO A 69 -21.42 5.65 -4.77
CA PRO A 69 -20.87 5.00 -5.98
C PRO A 69 -19.74 5.80 -6.65
N GLU A 70 -19.87 7.12 -6.75
CA GLU A 70 -18.84 7.96 -7.40
C GLU A 70 -17.54 8.02 -6.59
N MET A 71 -17.63 8.07 -5.25
CA MET A 71 -16.44 8.07 -4.41
C MET A 71 -15.78 6.69 -4.38
N TYR A 72 -16.60 5.64 -4.33
CA TYR A 72 -16.13 4.26 -4.43
C TYR A 72 -15.33 4.03 -5.73
N GLU A 73 -15.90 4.40 -6.87
CA GLU A 73 -15.24 4.22 -8.17
C GLU A 73 -13.95 5.04 -8.27
N ARG A 74 -13.96 6.31 -7.84
CA ARG A 74 -12.74 7.13 -7.80
C ARG A 74 -11.66 6.53 -6.90
N HIS A 75 -12.04 5.92 -5.78
CA HIS A 75 -11.09 5.24 -4.90
C HIS A 75 -10.53 3.98 -5.56
N TYR A 76 -11.34 3.21 -6.28
CA TYR A 76 -10.87 2.06 -7.04
C TYR A 76 -9.84 2.47 -8.11
N GLU A 77 -10.18 3.44 -8.94
CA GLU A 77 -9.28 3.96 -9.99
C GLU A 77 -7.99 4.53 -9.41
N HIS A 78 -8.07 5.29 -8.31
CA HIS A 78 -6.90 5.76 -7.57
C HIS A 78 -6.04 4.61 -7.05
N CYS A 79 -6.65 3.54 -6.52
CA CYS A 79 -5.92 2.37 -6.05
C CYS A 79 -5.15 1.69 -7.19
N VAL A 80 -5.79 1.49 -8.35
CA VAL A 80 -5.17 0.87 -9.51
C VAL A 80 -4.01 1.73 -10.03
N ASP A 81 -4.24 3.03 -10.21
CA ASP A 81 -3.20 3.93 -10.72
C ASP A 81 -2.04 4.09 -9.74
N TYR A 82 -2.33 4.18 -8.43
CA TYR A 82 -1.28 4.27 -7.41
C TYR A 82 -0.39 3.02 -7.40
N ILE A 83 -0.97 1.82 -7.46
CA ILE A 83 -0.19 0.57 -7.55
C ILE A 83 0.67 0.55 -8.81
N ARG A 84 0.12 0.97 -9.96
CA ARG A 84 0.90 1.11 -11.20
C ARG A 84 2.09 2.06 -11.00
N GLN A 85 1.88 3.24 -10.42
CA GLN A 85 2.95 4.21 -10.16
C GLN A 85 4.01 3.66 -9.21
N GLU A 86 3.61 2.99 -8.13
CA GLU A 86 4.51 2.37 -7.16
C GLU A 86 5.39 1.29 -7.81
N LEU A 87 4.79 0.42 -8.64
CA LEU A 87 5.51 -0.61 -9.40
C LEU A 87 6.50 -0.02 -10.43
N MET A 88 6.14 1.10 -11.07
CA MET A 88 7.04 1.79 -11.99
C MET A 88 8.18 2.50 -11.27
N CYS A 89 7.89 3.11 -10.11
CA CYS A 89 8.90 3.81 -9.31
C CYS A 89 9.90 2.83 -8.68
N LYS A 90 9.42 1.66 -8.26
CA LYS A 90 10.22 0.58 -7.66
C LYS A 90 10.29 -0.63 -8.59
N PHE A 91 10.59 -0.36 -9.86
CA PHE A 91 10.60 -1.40 -10.89
C PHE A 91 11.64 -2.48 -10.58
N ASP A 92 11.18 -3.71 -10.45
CA ASP A 92 12.05 -4.86 -10.25
C ASP A 92 12.70 -5.25 -11.58
N THR A 93 14.02 -5.11 -11.67
CA THR A 93 14.81 -5.41 -12.87
C THR A 93 15.31 -6.86 -12.90
N THR A 94 14.93 -7.67 -11.91
CA THR A 94 15.31 -9.07 -11.84
C THR A 94 14.72 -9.86 -13.01
N ILE A 95 15.53 -10.71 -13.63
CA ILE A 95 15.15 -11.46 -14.83
C ILE A 95 14.55 -12.81 -14.43
N MET A 96 13.35 -13.08 -14.94
CA MET A 96 12.68 -14.37 -14.82
C MET A 96 13.03 -15.26 -16.03
N PRO A 97 13.94 -16.24 -15.91
CA PRO A 97 14.27 -17.12 -17.02
C PRO A 97 13.13 -18.11 -17.30
N PHE A 98 13.12 -18.67 -18.50
CA PHE A 98 12.23 -19.77 -18.87
C PHE A 98 13.00 -21.08 -18.90
N SER A 99 12.35 -22.19 -18.49
CA SER A 99 12.93 -23.53 -18.47
C SER A 99 12.02 -24.54 -19.14
N TRP A 100 12.61 -25.59 -19.72
CA TRP A 100 11.86 -26.75 -20.21
C TRP A 100 11.53 -27.67 -19.03
N VAL A 101 10.26 -28.04 -18.89
CA VAL A 101 9.76 -28.93 -17.85
C VAL A 101 9.10 -30.12 -18.54
N LEU A 102 9.33 -31.34 -18.03
CA LEU A 102 8.72 -32.55 -18.58
C LEU A 102 7.19 -32.42 -18.57
N ASP A 103 6.54 -32.88 -19.65
CA ASP A 103 5.09 -32.84 -19.86
C ASP A 103 4.46 -31.44 -20.00
N HIS A 104 5.26 -30.37 -20.01
CA HIS A 104 4.79 -29.03 -20.36
C HIS A 104 4.96 -28.78 -21.86
N GLN A 105 3.89 -28.32 -22.53
CA GLN A 105 3.95 -28.02 -23.97
C GLN A 105 4.71 -26.74 -24.33
N ASN A 106 4.91 -25.83 -23.36
CA ASN A 106 5.60 -24.55 -23.56
C ASN A 106 6.68 -24.33 -22.49
N PRO A 107 7.73 -23.52 -22.76
CA PRO A 107 8.68 -23.10 -21.74
C PRO A 107 7.95 -22.50 -20.53
N THR A 108 8.37 -22.89 -19.34
CA THR A 108 7.75 -22.46 -18.09
C THR A 108 8.59 -21.36 -17.43
N PRO A 109 7.99 -20.24 -17.00
CA PRO A 109 8.71 -19.20 -16.30
C PRO A 109 9.19 -19.69 -14.93
N ASN A 110 10.45 -19.44 -14.61
CA ASN A 110 11.03 -19.72 -13.30
C ASN A 110 11.12 -18.40 -12.50
N GLY A 111 10.09 -18.14 -11.72
CA GLY A 111 10.00 -16.97 -10.84
C GLY A 111 10.82 -17.08 -9.55
N ASN A 112 11.62 -18.14 -9.35
CA ASN A 112 12.51 -18.23 -8.19
C ASN A 112 13.76 -17.36 -8.41
N THR A 113 13.56 -16.06 -8.30
CA THR A 113 14.58 -15.04 -8.49
C THR A 113 14.97 -14.37 -7.17
N ILE A 114 16.16 -13.78 -7.12
CA ILE A 114 16.68 -13.19 -5.88
C ILE A 114 16.16 -11.75 -5.76
N HIS A 115 15.41 -11.49 -4.69
CA HIS A 115 14.91 -10.15 -4.36
C HIS A 115 15.48 -9.68 -3.03
N LYS A 116 15.57 -8.36 -2.85
CA LYS A 116 15.90 -7.75 -1.57
C LYS A 116 14.63 -7.29 -0.87
N CYS A 117 14.25 -8.00 0.19
CA CYS A 117 13.10 -7.63 1.02
C CYS A 117 13.49 -6.60 2.10
N VAL A 118 12.49 -5.83 2.53
CA VAL A 118 12.53 -5.07 3.78
C VAL A 118 12.54 -6.03 4.98
N ASN A 119 13.23 -5.66 6.07
CA ASN A 119 13.07 -6.34 7.35
C ASN A 119 11.66 -6.06 7.91
N TRP A 120 10.78 -7.05 7.80
CA TRP A 120 9.36 -6.91 8.11
C TRP A 120 9.11 -6.58 9.59
N ASP A 121 9.73 -7.31 10.50
CA ASP A 121 9.53 -7.13 11.94
C ASP A 121 10.00 -5.76 12.41
N TYR A 122 11.15 -5.31 11.89
CA TYR A 122 11.65 -3.97 12.17
C TYR A 122 10.69 -2.89 11.66
N LEU A 123 10.17 -3.04 10.43
CA LEU A 123 9.19 -2.11 9.86
C LEU A 123 7.91 -2.07 10.71
N GLN A 124 7.36 -3.22 11.08
CA GLN A 124 6.14 -3.30 11.89
C GLN A 124 6.35 -2.69 13.28
N ALA A 125 7.51 -2.95 13.92
CA ALA A 125 7.86 -2.34 15.19
C ALA A 125 7.99 -0.80 15.09
N TRP A 126 8.53 -0.29 13.98
CA TRP A 126 8.60 1.15 13.72
C TRP A 126 7.21 1.78 13.52
N LEU A 127 6.34 1.14 12.73
CA LEU A 127 4.95 1.57 12.53
C LEU A 127 4.16 1.56 13.84
N LYS A 128 4.25 0.48 14.62
CA LYS A 128 3.55 0.31 15.90
C LYS A 128 3.84 1.45 16.88
N LYS A 129 5.09 1.92 16.95
CA LYS A 129 5.50 3.03 17.83
C LYS A 129 4.90 4.38 17.41
N ARG A 130 4.32 4.47 16.21
CA ARG A 130 3.76 5.69 15.63
C ARG A 130 2.27 5.60 15.34
N ALA A 131 1.70 4.41 15.42
CA ALA A 131 0.28 4.18 15.17
C ALA A 131 -0.57 5.06 16.09
N VAL A 132 -1.65 5.59 15.51
CA VAL A 132 -2.63 6.48 16.16
C VAL A 132 -4.03 5.94 16.00
#